data_AF-A0A350ESL5-F1
#
_entry.id   AF-A0A350ESL5-F1
#
_cell.length_a   1.000
_cell.length_b   1.000
_cell.length_c   1.000
_cell.angle_alpha   90.00
_cell.angle_beta   90.00
_cell.angle_gamma   90.00
#
_symmetry.space_group_name_H-M   'P 1'
#
loop_
_entity.id
_entity.type
_entity.pdbx_description
1 polymer ?
#
loop_
_entity_poly.entity_id
_entity_poly.type
_entity_poly.pdbx_seq_one_letter_code
_entity_poly.pdbx_strand_id
1 'polypeptide(L)' 'TEEDFEQTVSLMREVAFDQAYIFRYSKRRDTPAAELPDQLPDDVKEERNQTLLRLLDETAAARLNAMIGERVQILVEGP' A
#
# COMPACT_ATOMS: atom_id res chain seq x y z
N THR A 1 -8.62 9.34 -10.44
CA THR A 1 -10.08 9.15 -10.60
C THR A 1 -10.53 7.95 -9.78
N GLU A 2 -11.76 7.46 -9.95
CA GLU A 2 -12.18 6.14 -9.43
C GLU A 2 -11.51 5.01 -10.20
N GLU A 3 -11.50 5.08 -11.53
CA GLU A 3 -10.85 4.10 -12.39
C GLU A 3 -9.37 3.90 -12.05
N ASP A 4 -8.61 4.98 -11.85
CA ASP A 4 -7.18 4.89 -11.49
C ASP A 4 -6.96 4.18 -10.14
N PHE A 5 -7.91 4.36 -9.20
CA PHE A 5 -7.85 3.70 -7.90
C PHE A 5 -8.13 2.21 -8.03
N GLU A 6 -9.15 1.82 -8.78
CA GLU A 6 -9.46 0.41 -9.05
C GLU A 6 -8.33 -0.29 -9.81
N GLN A 7 -7.66 0.39 -10.74
CA GLN A 7 -6.46 -0.15 -11.39
C GLN A 7 -5.32 -0.39 -10.38
N THR A 8 -5.15 0.51 -9.40
CA THR A 8 -4.15 0.33 -8.33
C THR A 8 -4.51 -0.87 -7.44
N VAL A 9 -5.78 -1.02 -7.07
CA VAL A 9 -6.28 -2.17 -6.29
C VAL A 9 -6.06 -3.48 -7.06
N SER A 10 -6.41 -3.50 -8.35
CA SER A 10 -6.20 -4.64 -9.24
C SER A 10 -4.73 -5.04 -9.31
N LEU A 11 -3.84 -4.07 -9.51
CA LEU A 11 -2.40 -4.32 -9.55
C LEU A 11 -1.87 -4.88 -8.23
N MET A 12 -2.30 -4.34 -7.09
CA MET A 12 -1.89 -4.86 -5.79
C MET A 12 -2.34 -6.30 -5.55
N ARG A 13 -3.54 -6.67 -6.03
CA ARG A 13 -4.03 -8.06 -5.97
C ARG A 13 -3.23 -8.99 -6.88
N GLU A 14 -2.90 -8.53 -8.09
CA GLU A 14 -2.15 -9.32 -9.07
C GLU A 14 -0.72 -9.59 -8.61
N VAL A 15 -0.01 -8.56 -8.14
CA VAL A 15 1.39 -8.68 -7.71
C VAL A 15 1.50 -9.35 -6.35
N ALA A 16 0.50 -9.19 -5.47
CA ALA A 16 0.46 -9.76 -4.13
C ALA A 16 1.73 -9.45 -3.31
N PHE A 17 2.02 -8.16 -3.12
CA PHE A 17 3.19 -7.72 -2.38
C PHE A 17 3.20 -8.28 -0.95
N ASP A 18 4.39 -8.73 -0.51
CA ASP A 18 4.64 -9.16 0.86
C ASP A 18 4.78 -7.95 1.81
N GLN A 19 5.29 -6.83 1.30
CA GLN A 19 5.45 -5.58 2.02
C GLN A 19 5.39 -4.40 1.05
N ALA A 20 4.72 -3.32 1.43
CA ALA A 20 4.67 -2.07 0.68
C ALA A 20 4.48 -0.86 1.61
N TYR A 21 4.84 0.33 1.11
CA TYR A 21 4.60 1.60 1.79
C TYR A 21 3.55 2.40 1.04
N ILE A 22 2.44 2.72 1.71
CA ILE A 22 1.30 3.40 1.08
C ILE A 22 1.04 4.70 1.84
N PHE A 23 1.22 5.82 1.14
CA PHE A 23 1.05 7.16 1.72
C PHE A 23 -0.06 7.92 1.01
N ARG A 24 -0.82 8.68 1.79
CA ARG A 24 -1.75 9.68 1.26
C ARG A 24 -0.96 10.83 0.66
N TYR A 25 -1.42 11.32 -0.48
CA TYR A 25 -0.86 12.54 -1.04
C TYR A 25 -1.09 13.71 -0.08
N SER A 26 -0.01 14.41 0.26
CA SER A 26 -0.02 15.64 1.04
C SER A 26 0.46 16.78 0.16
N LYS A 27 -0.41 17.75 -0.07
CA LYS A 27 -0.11 18.91 -0.92
C LYS A 27 1.02 19.72 -0.29
N ARG A 28 2.13 19.88 -1.03
CA ARG A 28 3.28 20.69 -0.63
C ARG A 28 3.37 21.93 -1.50
N ARG A 29 3.55 23.10 -0.88
CA ARG A 29 3.70 24.37 -1.60
C ARG A 29 4.83 24.26 -2.64
N ASP A 30 4.67 24.97 -3.75
CA ASP A 30 5.69 25.12 -4.80
C ASP A 30 6.00 23.81 -5.57
N THR A 31 5.11 22.82 -5.52
CA THR A 31 5.23 21.59 -6.34
C THR A 31 4.23 21.60 -7.51
N PRO A 32 4.56 21.04 -8.69
CA PRO A 32 3.59 20.96 -9.80
C PRO A 32 2.29 20.24 -9.40
N ALA A 33 2.39 19.21 -8.56
CA ALA A 33 1.24 18.46 -8.06
C ALA A 33 0.31 19.29 -7.15
N ALA A 34 0.80 20.39 -6.57
CA ALA A 34 -0.02 21.31 -5.80
C ALA A 34 -1.02 22.08 -6.67
N GLU A 35 -0.62 22.38 -7.90
CA GLU A 35 -1.43 23.17 -8.85
C GLU A 35 -2.29 22.29 -9.77
N LEU A 36 -2.16 20.97 -9.69
CA LEU A 36 -3.00 20.06 -10.48
C LEU A 36 -4.48 20.19 -10.08
N PRO A 37 -5.39 20.27 -11.06
CA PRO A 37 -6.83 20.28 -10.80
C PRO A 37 -7.30 18.93 -10.23
N ASP A 38 -8.57 18.86 -9.85
CA ASP A 38 -9.24 17.63 -9.44
C ASP A 38 -8.62 16.92 -8.22
N GLN A 39 -8.10 17.72 -7.28
CA GLN A 39 -7.65 17.23 -5.98
C GLN A 39 -8.81 16.56 -5.24
N LEU A 40 -8.57 15.36 -4.74
CA LEU A 40 -9.57 14.62 -3.97
C LEU A 40 -9.73 15.23 -2.56
N PRO A 41 -10.93 15.14 -1.97
CA PRO A 41 -11.17 15.35 -0.55
C PRO A 41 -10.30 14.44 0.33
N ASP A 42 -9.97 14.89 1.55
CA ASP A 42 -9.05 14.18 2.44
C ASP A 42 -9.64 12.89 3.04
N ASP A 43 -10.95 12.85 3.23
CA ASP A 43 -11.71 11.66 3.61
C ASP A 43 -11.62 10.56 2.54
N VAL A 44 -11.76 10.92 1.25
CA VAL A 44 -11.57 9.97 0.14
C VAL A 44 -10.14 9.43 0.11
N LYS A 45 -9.13 10.28 0.34
CA LYS A 45 -7.73 9.83 0.42
C LYS A 45 -7.50 8.89 1.60
N GLU A 46 -8.12 9.17 2.75
CA GLU A 46 -8.07 8.32 3.94
C GLU A 46 -8.70 6.96 3.68
N GLU A 47 -9.93 6.93 3.18
CA GLU A 47 -10.64 5.69 2.89
C GLU A 47 -9.84 4.80 1.94
N ARG A 48 -9.34 5.38 0.83
CA ARG A 48 -8.54 4.67 -0.16
C ARG A 48 -7.23 4.14 0.41
N ASN A 49 -6.54 4.93 1.23
CA ASN A 49 -5.31 4.48 1.89
C ASN A 49 -5.59 3.30 2.81
N GLN A 50 -6.64 3.36 3.62
CA GLN A 50 -7.04 2.26 4.51
C GLN A 50 -7.44 1.01 3.72
N THR A 51 -8.10 1.16 2.57
CA THR A 51 -8.42 0.04 1.68
C THR A 51 -7.17 -0.66 1.16
N LEU A 52 -6.17 0.08 0.70
CA LEU A 52 -4.92 -0.51 0.20
C LEU A 52 -4.08 -1.13 1.33
N LEU A 53 -4.07 -0.51 2.52
CA LEU A 53 -3.40 -1.09 3.70
C LEU A 53 -4.02 -2.42 4.11
N ARG A 54 -5.35 -2.51 4.19
CA ARG A 54 -6.04 -3.78 4.47
C ARG A 54 -5.73 -4.85 3.43
N LEU A 55 -5.71 -4.48 2.14
CA LEU A 55 -5.35 -5.41 1.08
C LEU A 55 -3.92 -5.94 1.24
N LEU A 56 -2.96 -5.06 1.57
CA LEU A 56 -1.58 -5.47 1.84
C LEU A 56 -1.50 -6.42 3.03
N ASP A 57 -2.22 -6.14 4.12
CA ASP A 57 -2.25 -7.01 5.30
C ASP A 57 -2.78 -8.41 4.95
N GLU A 58 -3.82 -8.49 4.12
CA GLU A 58 -4.36 -9.76 3.61
C GLU A 58 -3.33 -10.56 2.80
N THR A 59 -2.62 -9.92 1.86
CA THR A 59 -1.62 -10.60 1.02
C THR A 59 -0.39 -11.01 1.83
N ALA A 60 0.09 -10.13 2.70
CA ALA A 60 1.22 -10.40 3.58
C ALA A 60 0.92 -11.56 4.55
N ALA A 61 -0.28 -11.59 5.14
CA ALA A 61 -0.70 -12.69 6.02
C ALA A 61 -0.72 -14.04 5.28
N ALA A 62 -1.23 -14.08 4.05
CA ALA A 62 -1.21 -15.29 3.24
C ALA A 62 0.22 -15.78 2.97
N ARG A 63 1.14 -14.87 2.63
CA ARG A 63 2.56 -15.20 2.42
C ARG A 63 3.23 -15.75 3.68
N LEU A 64 3.06 -15.05 4.81
CA LEU A 64 3.68 -15.43 6.08
C LEU A 64 3.18 -16.79 6.57
N ASN A 65 1.87 -17.06 6.41
CA ASN A 65 1.31 -18.37 6.72
C ASN A 65 1.93 -19.49 5.87
N ALA A 66 2.22 -19.22 4.58
CA ALA A 66 2.91 -20.18 3.72
C ALA A 66 4.37 -20.45 4.13
N MET A 67 4.98 -19.61 4.98
CA MET A 67 6.32 -19.82 5.52
C MET A 67 6.34 -20.66 6.80
N ILE A 68 5.18 -21.02 7.36
CA ILE A 68 5.11 -21.82 8.58
C ILE A 68 5.69 -23.21 8.31
N GLY A 69 6.69 -23.59 9.12
CA GLY A 69 7.37 -24.89 9.03
C GLY A 69 8.60 -24.89 8.10
N GLU A 70 8.85 -23.79 7.38
CA GLU A 70 10.03 -23.65 6.54
C GLU A 70 11.30 -23.40 7.37
N ARG A 71 12.43 -23.93 6.89
CA ARG A 71 13.74 -23.58 7.44
C ARG A 71 14.27 -22.35 6.71
N VAL A 72 14.45 -21.26 7.42
CA VAL A 72 14.96 -20.00 6.86
C VAL A 72 16.32 -19.63 7.45
N GLN A 73 17.11 -18.90 6.67
CA GLN A 73 18.33 -18.27 7.17
C GLN A 73 17.97 -17.09 8.06
N ILE A 74 18.65 -16.96 9.20
CA ILE A 74 18.45 -15.87 10.16
C ILE A 74 19.72 -15.03 10.28
N LEU A 75 19.54 -13.75 10.63
CA LEU A 75 20.59 -12.86 11.09
C LEU A 75 20.36 -12.57 12.58
N VAL A 76 21.42 -12.73 13.39
CA VAL A 76 21.37 -12.41 14.83
C VAL A 76 21.95 -11.02 15.02
N GLU A 77 21.11 -10.07 15.47
CA GLU A 77 21.49 -8.65 15.64
C GLU A 77 21.66 -8.24 17.12
N GLY A 78 21.37 -9.13 18.07
CA GLY A 78 21.54 -8.88 19.50
C GLY A 78 21.47 -10.16 20.36
N PRO A 79 21.87 -10.07 21.65
CA PRO A 79 21.86 -11.20 22.60
C PRO A 79 20.45 -11.58 23.09
#